data_AF-A0A0C4F103-F1
#
_entry.id   AF-A0A0C4F103-F1
#
_cell.length_a   1.000
_cell.length_b   1.000
_cell.length_c   1.000
_cell.angle_alpha   90.00
_cell.angle_beta   90.00
_cell.angle_gamma   90.00
#
_symmetry.space_group_name_H-M   'P 1'
#
loop_
_entity.id
_entity.type
_entity.pdbx_description
1 polymer ?
#
loop_
_entity_poly.entity_id
_entity_poly.type
_entity_poly.pdbx_seq_one_letter_code
_entity_poly.pdbx_strand_id
1 'polypeptide(L)'
;MLGYLVIFTIATVFEVYIAIDSLLSQNAPQLFALCLFEGSMTGFGAMLPHQIHKALKADEKFNSIPPALMKSIDWRLYSVPAIIGVTTLIMTWLTWHFSQEFGWHAFKKLGANIALRRAMRVKSIFYMLQKFNFFFLIGFCVLIVQMRKQSQQSLETLDVILPSLALVATCLVQLFASIAVELELRFFIFLYGMFWSAAMGSKGQGFFTKKQVSKLVLHTRLNQGTSSSYGPF
;
A
#
# COMPACT_ATOMS: atom_id res chain seq x y z
N MET A 1 -14.97 -8.62 7.82
CA MET A 1 -15.72 -7.94 6.73
C MET A 1 -15.76 -6.42 6.89
N LEU A 2 -16.16 -5.89 8.05
CA LEU A 2 -16.24 -4.44 8.30
C LEU A 2 -14.93 -3.68 8.04
N GLY A 3 -13.77 -4.27 8.35
CA GLY A 3 -12.47 -3.63 8.12
C GLY A 3 -12.20 -3.25 6.65
N TYR A 4 -12.65 -4.06 5.70
CA TYR A 4 -12.47 -3.77 4.27
C TYR A 4 -13.30 -2.57 3.83
N LEU A 5 -14.55 -2.47 4.30
CA LEU A 5 -15.44 -1.35 3.98
C LEU A 5 -14.92 -0.04 4.57
N VAL A 6 -14.40 -0.08 5.80
CA VAL A 6 -13.82 1.11 6.45
C VAL A 6 -12.61 1.63 5.67
N ILE A 7 -11.70 0.75 5.26
CA ILE A 7 -10.51 1.14 4.48
C ILE A 7 -10.92 1.69 3.12
N PHE A 8 -11.92 1.08 2.49
CA PHE A 8 -12.46 1.55 1.21
C PHE A 8 -13.04 2.98 1.33
N THR A 9 -13.86 3.26 2.34
CA THR A 9 -14.39 4.61 2.57
C THR A 9 -13.28 5.64 2.83
N ILE A 10 -12.28 5.30 3.65
CA ILE A 10 -11.14 6.19 3.91
C ILE A 10 -10.35 6.47 2.63
N ALA A 11 -10.18 5.47 1.77
CA ALA A 11 -9.52 5.63 0.48
C ALA A 11 -10.28 6.60 -0.44
N THR A 12 -11.60 6.47 -0.55
CA THR A 12 -12.41 7.36 -1.38
C THR A 12 -12.34 8.81 -0.88
N VAL A 13 -12.34 9.04 0.43
CA VAL A 13 -12.18 10.40 1.00
C VAL A 13 -10.80 10.97 0.65
N PHE A 14 -9.76 10.15 0.76
CA PHE A 14 -8.39 10.56 0.41
C PHE A 14 -8.24 10.88 -1.10
N GLU A 15 -8.92 10.12 -1.95
CA GLU A 15 -8.93 10.35 -3.39
C GLU A 15 -9.55 11.71 -3.73
N VAL A 16 -10.70 12.04 -3.14
CA VAL A 16 -11.34 13.35 -3.31
C VAL A 16 -10.42 14.48 -2.84
N TYR A 17 -9.72 14.29 -1.72
CA TYR A 17 -8.73 15.26 -1.23
C TYR A 17 -7.59 15.48 -2.23
N ILE A 18 -7.00 14.41 -2.78
CA ILE A 18 -5.95 14.52 -3.80
C ILE A 18 -6.49 15.12 -5.09
N ALA A 19 -7.73 14.82 -5.48
CA ALA A 19 -8.35 15.39 -6.67
C ALA A 19 -8.44 16.91 -6.59
N ILE A 20 -8.92 17.43 -5.44
CA ILE A 20 -8.99 18.87 -5.19
C ILE A 20 -7.58 19.49 -5.19
N ASP A 21 -6.64 18.90 -4.47
CA ASP A 21 -5.26 19.39 -4.40
C ASP A 21 -4.56 19.36 -5.78
N SER A 22 -4.87 18.36 -6.61
CA SER A 22 -4.31 18.23 -7.96
C SER A 22 -4.85 19.30 -8.91
N LEU A 23 -6.14 19.63 -8.80
CA LEU A 23 -6.76 20.68 -9.61
C LEU A 23 -6.25 22.07 -9.21
N LEU A 24 -6.13 22.33 -7.91
CA LEU A 24 -5.62 23.61 -7.37
C LEU A 24 -4.15 23.83 -7.74
N SER A 25 -3.34 22.78 -7.64
CA SER A 25 -1.90 22.89 -7.88
C SER A 25 -1.52 22.84 -9.36
N GLN A 26 -2.48 22.55 -10.25
CA GLN A 26 -2.30 22.45 -11.71
C GLN A 26 -1.14 21.50 -12.10
N ASN A 27 -0.92 20.46 -11.29
CA ASN A 27 0.19 19.53 -11.43
C ASN A 27 -0.24 18.27 -12.19
N ALA A 28 0.13 18.18 -13.47
CA ALA A 28 -0.16 17.00 -14.30
C ALA A 28 0.27 15.64 -13.70
N PRO A 29 1.44 15.50 -13.04
CA PRO A 29 1.84 14.21 -12.45
C PRO A 29 0.91 13.73 -11.32
N GLN A 30 0.29 14.66 -10.60
CA GLN A 30 -0.63 14.33 -9.52
C GLN A 30 -1.96 13.81 -10.05
N LEU A 31 -2.43 14.36 -11.18
CA LEU A 31 -3.62 13.88 -11.88
C LEU A 31 -3.40 12.44 -12.39
N PHE A 32 -2.23 12.15 -12.95
CA PHE A 32 -1.89 10.80 -13.41
C PHE A 32 -1.91 9.78 -12.27
N ALA A 33 -1.35 10.14 -11.12
CA ALA A 33 -1.35 9.26 -9.97
C ALA A 33 -2.75 9.08 -9.35
N LEU A 34 -3.60 10.11 -9.38
CA LEU A 34 -5.02 10.00 -9.01
C LEU A 34 -5.72 8.93 -9.87
N CYS A 35 -5.53 8.93 -11.19
CA CYS A 35 -6.11 7.89 -12.06
C CYS A 35 -5.60 6.48 -11.74
N LEU A 36 -4.30 6.33 -11.49
CA LEU A 36 -3.74 5.02 -11.11
C LEU A 36 -4.33 4.51 -9.79
N PHE A 37 -4.55 5.40 -8.82
CA PHE A 37 -5.15 5.06 -7.55
C PHE A 37 -6.62 4.66 -7.68
N GLU A 38 -7.40 5.44 -8.42
CA GLU A 38 -8.82 5.15 -8.66
C GLU A 38 -9.00 3.83 -9.42
N GLY A 39 -8.14 3.55 -10.41
CA GLY A 39 -8.12 2.25 -11.09
C GLY A 39 -7.82 1.10 -10.14
N SER A 40 -6.89 1.31 -9.20
CA SER A 40 -6.59 0.31 -8.15
C SER A 40 -7.79 0.10 -7.22
N MET A 41 -8.45 1.17 -6.78
CA MET A 41 -9.62 1.11 -5.90
C MET A 41 -10.81 0.43 -6.56
N THR A 42 -11.04 0.67 -7.85
CA THR A 42 -12.03 -0.05 -8.65
C THR A 42 -11.73 -1.56 -8.69
N GLY A 43 -10.45 -1.93 -8.89
CA GLY A 43 -10.02 -3.33 -8.84
C GLY A 43 -10.28 -3.98 -7.48
N PHE A 44 -10.00 -3.27 -6.38
CA PHE A 44 -10.35 -3.74 -5.03
C PHE A 44 -11.87 -3.83 -4.82
N GLY A 45 -12.64 -2.85 -5.30
CA GLY A 45 -14.10 -2.83 -5.26
C GLY A 45 -14.73 -4.04 -5.94
N ALA A 46 -14.14 -4.50 -7.06
CA ALA A 46 -14.58 -5.70 -7.76
C ALA A 46 -14.39 -7.01 -6.97
N MET A 47 -13.51 -7.04 -5.95
CA MET A 47 -13.30 -8.22 -5.10
C MET A 47 -14.27 -8.33 -3.91
N LEU A 48 -14.93 -7.23 -3.51
CA LEU A 48 -15.89 -7.22 -2.39
C LEU A 48 -17.03 -8.24 -2.56
N PRO A 49 -17.68 -8.38 -3.74
CA PRO A 49 -18.76 -9.35 -3.95
C PRO A 49 -18.34 -10.79 -3.64
N HIS A 50 -17.11 -11.17 -4.03
CA HIS A 50 -16.59 -12.51 -3.81
C HIS A 50 -16.39 -12.81 -2.31
N GLN A 51 -15.89 -11.82 -1.57
CA GLN A 51 -15.70 -11.93 -0.12
C GLN A 51 -17.05 -12.10 0.59
N ILE A 52 -18.05 -11.32 0.18
CA ILE A 52 -19.43 -11.38 0.70
C ILE A 52 -19.99 -12.78 0.51
N HIS A 53 -19.93 -13.33 -0.71
CA HIS A 53 -20.38 -14.70 -1.00
C HIS A 53 -19.68 -15.76 -0.16
N LYS A 54 -18.37 -15.60 0.08
CA LYS A 54 -17.59 -16.54 0.88
C LYS A 54 -18.01 -16.55 2.36
N ALA A 55 -18.29 -15.41 2.98
CA ALA A 55 -18.79 -15.41 4.36
C ALA A 55 -20.24 -15.84 4.45
N LEU A 56 -21.06 -15.52 3.44
CA LEU A 56 -22.43 -15.99 3.35
C LEU A 56 -22.47 -17.53 3.34
N LYS A 57 -21.67 -18.18 2.49
CA LYS A 57 -21.56 -19.66 2.45
C LYS A 57 -20.97 -20.30 3.71
N ALA A 58 -20.26 -19.54 4.54
CA ALA A 58 -19.67 -20.03 5.79
C ALA A 58 -20.66 -20.02 6.97
N ASP A 59 -21.85 -19.43 6.80
CA ASP A 59 -22.87 -19.33 7.84
C ASP A 59 -23.90 -20.47 7.69
N GLU A 60 -24.10 -21.28 8.73
CA GLU A 60 -24.93 -22.51 8.69
C GLU A 60 -26.42 -22.23 8.44
N LYS A 61 -26.88 -20.98 8.61
CA LYS A 61 -28.25 -20.52 8.31
C LYS A 61 -28.55 -20.32 6.82
N PHE A 62 -27.59 -20.63 5.94
CA PHE A 62 -27.72 -20.42 4.49
C PHE A 62 -28.89 -21.15 3.84
N ASN A 63 -29.33 -22.26 4.43
CA ASN A 63 -30.35 -23.12 3.84
C ASN A 63 -31.77 -22.54 3.91
N SER A 64 -31.96 -21.42 4.61
CA SER A 64 -33.28 -20.79 4.82
C SER A 64 -33.56 -19.61 3.89
N ILE A 65 -32.62 -19.22 3.00
CA ILE A 65 -32.77 -18.07 2.12
C ILE A 65 -33.34 -18.52 0.76
N PRO A 66 -34.46 -17.93 0.28
CA PRO A 66 -35.01 -18.27 -1.02
C PRO A 66 -34.01 -18.00 -2.16
N PRO A 67 -33.82 -18.93 -3.12
CA PRO A 67 -32.85 -18.78 -4.21
C PRO A 67 -33.16 -17.59 -5.14
N ALA A 68 -34.42 -17.16 -5.21
CA ALA A 68 -34.84 -15.98 -5.96
C ALA A 68 -34.32 -14.65 -5.35
N LEU A 69 -34.19 -14.58 -4.02
CA LEU A 69 -33.65 -13.41 -3.33
C LEU A 69 -32.14 -13.33 -3.51
N MET A 70 -31.44 -14.46 -3.44
CA MET A 70 -30.00 -14.56 -3.70
C MET A 70 -29.64 -14.06 -5.11
N LYS A 71 -30.32 -14.56 -6.14
CA LYS A 71 -30.09 -14.14 -7.53
C LYS A 71 -30.29 -12.63 -7.73
N SER A 72 -31.23 -12.03 -7.01
CA SER A 72 -31.51 -10.58 -7.08
C SER A 72 -30.42 -9.74 -6.40
N ILE A 73 -29.81 -10.24 -5.32
CA ILE A 73 -28.72 -9.56 -4.61
C ILE A 73 -27.42 -9.67 -5.41
N ASP A 74 -27.13 -10.84 -5.98
CA ASP A 74 -25.88 -11.11 -6.70
C ASP A 74 -25.71 -10.22 -7.93
N TRP A 75 -26.78 -10.04 -8.71
CA TRP A 75 -26.80 -9.12 -9.85
C TRP A 75 -26.46 -7.67 -9.43
N ARG A 76 -27.09 -7.17 -8.37
CA ARG A 76 -26.87 -5.80 -7.87
C ARG A 76 -25.45 -5.61 -7.33
N LEU A 77 -24.89 -6.66 -6.74
CA LEU A 77 -23.56 -6.62 -6.13
C LEU A 77 -22.46 -6.56 -7.20
N TYR A 78 -22.67 -7.17 -8.37
CA TYR A 78 -21.74 -7.11 -9.49
C TYR A 78 -21.93 -5.86 -10.37
N SER A 79 -23.16 -5.35 -10.48
CA SER A 79 -23.45 -4.17 -11.30
C SER A 79 -22.76 -2.90 -10.79
N VAL A 80 -22.62 -2.74 -9.47
CA VAL A 80 -22.00 -1.56 -8.86
C VAL A 80 -20.52 -1.39 -9.28
N PRO A 81 -19.61 -2.36 -9.09
CA PRO A 81 -18.22 -2.22 -9.51
C PRO A 81 -18.07 -2.12 -11.04
N ALA A 82 -19.00 -2.68 -11.83
CA ALA A 82 -19.00 -2.51 -13.27
C ALA A 82 -19.27 -1.04 -13.69
N ILE A 83 -20.26 -0.39 -13.07
CA ILE A 83 -20.56 1.03 -13.32
C ILE A 83 -19.39 1.92 -12.87
N ILE A 84 -18.81 1.64 -11.70
CA ILE A 84 -17.64 2.36 -11.22
C ILE A 84 -16.49 2.21 -12.22
N GLY A 85 -16.20 0.99 -12.69
CA GLY A 85 -15.14 0.77 -13.68
C GLY A 85 -15.34 1.53 -14.99
N VAL A 86 -16.57 1.63 -15.50
CA VAL A 86 -16.86 2.46 -16.68
C VAL A 86 -16.62 3.95 -16.36
N THR A 87 -17.03 4.40 -15.18
CA THR A 87 -16.81 5.78 -14.73
C THR A 87 -15.32 6.10 -14.61
N THR A 88 -14.52 5.16 -14.11
CA THR A 88 -13.05 5.28 -14.00
C THR A 88 -12.38 5.40 -15.38
N LEU A 89 -12.89 4.69 -16.40
CA LEU A 89 -12.38 4.84 -17.77
C LEU A 89 -12.65 6.24 -18.33
N ILE A 90 -13.86 6.76 -18.11
CA ILE A 90 -14.22 8.13 -18.49
C ILE A 90 -13.35 9.15 -17.73
N MET A 91 -13.15 8.94 -16.43
CA MET A 91 -12.31 9.77 -15.58
C MET A 91 -10.83 9.77 -16.04
N THR A 92 -10.32 8.61 -16.46
CA THR A 92 -8.97 8.47 -17.03
C THR A 92 -8.85 9.23 -18.36
N TRP A 93 -9.87 9.12 -19.22
CA TRP A 93 -9.90 9.86 -20.48
C TRP A 93 -9.95 11.38 -20.26
N LEU A 94 -10.77 11.84 -19.32
CA LEU A 94 -10.86 13.27 -18.97
C LEU A 94 -9.53 13.79 -18.39
N THR A 95 -8.91 13.00 -17.51
CA THR A 95 -7.59 13.29 -16.93
C THR A 95 -6.51 13.41 -18.00
N TRP A 96 -6.55 12.58 -19.03
CA TRP A 96 -5.64 12.70 -20.17
C TRP A 96 -5.74 14.07 -20.84
N HIS A 97 -6.97 14.56 -21.07
CA HIS A 97 -7.21 15.88 -21.65
C HIS A 97 -6.67 17.00 -20.75
N PHE A 98 -7.00 16.97 -19.46
CA PHE A 98 -6.48 17.95 -18.48
C PHE A 98 -4.94 17.93 -18.37
N SER A 99 -4.32 16.76 -18.45
CA SER A 99 -2.85 16.64 -18.37
C SER A 99 -2.13 17.39 -19.50
N GLN A 100 -2.73 17.46 -20.69
CA GLN A 100 -2.21 18.20 -21.84
C GLN A 100 -2.28 19.72 -21.60
N GLU A 101 -3.41 20.20 -21.07
CA GLU A 101 -3.61 21.63 -20.76
C GLU A 101 -2.70 22.13 -19.63
N PHE A 102 -2.45 21.29 -18.62
CA PHE A 102 -1.49 21.57 -17.57
C PHE A 102 -0.04 21.61 -18.10
N GLY A 103 0.30 20.73 -19.05
CA GLY A 103 1.59 20.77 -19.76
C GLY A 103 1.81 22.08 -20.51
N TRP A 104 0.76 22.60 -21.16
CA TRP A 104 0.79 23.89 -21.85
C TRP A 104 0.89 25.09 -20.89
N HIS A 105 0.20 25.06 -19.75
CA HIS A 105 0.31 26.09 -18.71
C HIS A 105 1.71 26.12 -18.07
N ALA A 106 2.26 24.95 -17.73
CA ALA A 106 3.64 24.85 -17.26
C ALA A 106 4.65 25.34 -18.31
N PHE A 107 4.35 25.18 -19.60
CA PHE A 107 5.20 25.69 -20.67
C PHE A 107 5.30 27.22 -20.67
N LYS A 108 4.17 27.92 -20.51
CA LYS A 108 4.14 29.39 -20.52
C LYS A 108 4.72 30.03 -19.26
N LYS A 109 4.49 29.44 -18.09
CA LYS A 109 4.86 30.04 -16.79
C LYS A 109 6.38 30.04 -16.51
N LEU A 110 7.14 29.10 -17.09
CA LEU A 110 8.54 28.85 -16.73
C LEU A 110 9.58 29.39 -17.73
N GLY A 111 9.17 29.91 -18.91
CA GLY A 111 10.11 30.44 -19.91
C GLY A 111 11.16 29.42 -20.41
N ALA A 112 12.21 29.89 -21.12
CA ALA A 112 13.19 29.09 -21.86
C ALA A 112 14.17 28.26 -21.02
N ASN A 113 14.12 28.33 -19.68
CA ASN A 113 15.07 27.60 -18.82
C ASN A 113 14.59 26.16 -18.56
N ILE A 114 15.07 25.22 -19.38
CA ILE A 114 14.79 23.78 -19.27
C ILE A 114 15.22 23.20 -17.91
N ALA A 115 16.32 23.68 -17.33
CA ALA A 115 16.88 23.13 -16.10
C ALA A 115 15.96 23.40 -14.90
N LEU A 116 15.45 24.62 -14.80
CA LEU A 116 14.50 25.02 -13.75
C LEU A 116 13.19 24.22 -13.86
N ARG A 117 12.69 24.03 -15.09
CA ARG A 117 11.49 23.21 -15.33
C ARG A 117 11.66 21.76 -14.92
N ARG A 118 12.85 21.17 -15.14
CA ARG A 118 13.13 19.78 -14.73
C ARG A 118 13.18 19.66 -13.21
N ALA A 119 13.85 20.59 -12.53
CA ALA A 119 13.94 20.60 -11.07
C ALA A 119 12.56 20.73 -10.40
N MET A 120 11.73 21.66 -10.87
CA MET A 120 10.37 21.86 -10.34
C MET A 120 9.48 20.63 -10.54
N ARG A 121 9.53 20.00 -11.72
CA ARG A 121 8.77 18.76 -11.99
C ARG A 121 9.18 17.63 -11.05
N VAL A 122 10.48 17.43 -10.83
CA VAL A 122 10.98 16.39 -9.92
C VAL A 122 10.55 16.68 -8.48
N LYS A 123 10.60 17.93 -8.03
CA LYS A 123 10.09 18.32 -6.71
C LYS A 123 8.59 18.02 -6.57
N SER A 124 7.76 18.43 -7.52
CA SER A 124 6.30 18.14 -7.47
C SER A 124 6.00 16.64 -7.47
N ILE A 125 6.71 15.84 -8.29
CA ILE A 125 6.57 14.38 -8.31
C ILE A 125 6.95 13.80 -6.94
N PHE A 126 8.05 14.28 -6.34
CA PHE A 126 8.49 13.84 -5.02
C PHE A 126 7.43 14.11 -3.93
N TYR A 127 6.90 15.33 -3.85
CA TYR A 127 5.85 15.65 -2.87
C TYR A 127 4.57 14.85 -3.09
N MET A 128 4.21 14.60 -4.36
CA MET A 128 3.05 13.78 -4.70
C MET A 128 3.25 12.31 -4.25
N LEU A 129 4.40 11.71 -4.55
CA LEU A 129 4.76 10.37 -4.08
C LEU A 129 4.76 10.30 -2.54
N GLN A 130 5.24 11.36 -1.88
CA GLN A 130 5.25 11.46 -0.43
C GLN A 130 3.83 11.43 0.17
N LYS A 131 2.89 12.23 -0.37
CA LYS A 131 1.48 12.23 0.05
C LYS A 131 0.84 10.85 -0.08
N PHE A 132 1.14 10.14 -1.17
CA PHE A 132 0.62 8.80 -1.43
C PHE A 132 1.23 7.73 -0.51
N ASN A 133 2.54 7.84 -0.23
CA ASN A 133 3.23 6.95 0.69
C ASN A 133 2.66 7.06 2.12
N PHE A 134 2.33 8.26 2.58
CA PHE A 134 1.66 8.44 3.88
C PHE A 134 0.33 7.69 3.96
N PHE A 135 -0.49 7.77 2.92
CA PHE A 135 -1.75 7.04 2.86
C PHE A 135 -1.54 5.53 2.92
N PHE A 136 -0.58 4.99 2.15
CA PHE A 136 -0.29 3.56 2.18
C PHE A 136 0.29 3.07 3.49
N LEU A 137 1.13 3.87 4.16
CA LEU A 137 1.65 3.52 5.49
C LEU A 137 0.51 3.41 6.50
N ILE A 138 -0.38 4.41 6.55
CA ILE A 138 -1.55 4.38 7.43
C ILE A 138 -2.44 3.17 7.09
N GLY A 139 -2.75 2.97 5.80
CA GLY A 139 -3.56 1.85 5.34
C GLY A 139 -2.95 0.49 5.70
N PHE A 140 -1.63 0.33 5.53
CA PHE A 140 -0.90 -0.89 5.87
C PHE A 140 -0.91 -1.17 7.38
N CYS A 141 -0.73 -0.14 8.20
CA CYS A 141 -0.84 -0.27 9.65
C CYS A 141 -2.25 -0.72 10.08
N VAL A 142 -3.31 -0.12 9.51
CA VAL A 142 -4.69 -0.53 9.77
C VAL A 142 -4.92 -1.99 9.33
N LEU A 143 -4.42 -2.38 8.16
CA LEU A 143 -4.53 -3.76 7.66
C LEU A 143 -3.84 -4.76 8.59
N ILE A 144 -2.63 -4.47 9.06
CA ILE A 144 -1.92 -5.34 10.01
C ILE A 144 -2.75 -5.52 11.28
N VAL A 145 -3.24 -4.42 11.86
CA VAL A 145 -4.05 -4.50 13.10
C VAL A 145 -5.32 -5.31 12.89
N GLN A 146 -6.00 -5.14 11.75
CA GLN A 146 -7.21 -5.91 11.43
C GLN A 146 -6.92 -7.40 11.21
N MET A 147 -5.83 -7.73 10.52
CA MET A 147 -5.43 -9.13 10.31
C MET A 147 -5.07 -9.82 11.62
N ARG A 148 -4.41 -9.11 12.53
CA ARG A 148 -4.02 -9.64 13.85
C ARG A 148 -5.22 -9.82 14.77
N LYS A 149 -6.18 -8.89 14.75
CA LYS A 149 -7.46 -9.02 15.45
C LYS A 149 -8.27 -10.24 14.98
N GLN A 150 -8.14 -10.62 13.71
CA GLN A 150 -8.82 -11.82 13.19
C GLN A 150 -8.13 -13.11 13.64
N SER A 151 -6.81 -13.12 13.86
CA SER A 151 -6.06 -14.32 14.29
C SER A 151 -6.06 -14.55 15.80
N GLN A 152 -6.10 -13.49 16.61
CA GLN A 152 -6.16 -13.57 18.07
C GLN A 152 -7.39 -12.83 18.59
N GLN A 153 -8.26 -13.54 19.32
CA GLN A 153 -9.48 -12.98 19.89
C GLN A 153 -9.16 -11.99 21.04
N SER A 154 -7.99 -12.11 21.67
CA SER A 154 -7.42 -11.17 22.64
C SER A 154 -6.36 -10.27 21.98
N LEU A 155 -6.66 -8.98 21.90
CA LEU A 155 -5.70 -7.94 21.48
C LEU A 155 -4.70 -7.71 22.61
N GLU A 156 -3.54 -8.36 22.50
CA GLU A 156 -2.36 -7.97 23.28
C GLU A 156 -1.96 -6.55 22.86
N THR A 157 -1.70 -5.66 23.83
CA THR A 157 -1.38 -4.24 23.57
C THR A 157 -0.20 -4.07 22.60
N LEU A 158 0.73 -5.04 22.58
CA LEU A 158 1.90 -5.06 21.70
C LEU A 158 1.55 -5.08 20.20
N ASP A 159 0.44 -5.71 19.81
CA ASP A 159 0.06 -5.84 18.40
C ASP A 159 -0.41 -4.52 17.78
N VAL A 160 -0.82 -3.56 18.61
CA VAL A 160 -1.20 -2.20 18.20
C VAL A 160 -0.04 -1.22 18.38
N ILE A 161 0.76 -1.39 19.43
CA ILE A 161 1.91 -0.52 19.72
C ILE A 161 2.99 -0.66 18.63
N LEU A 162 3.26 -1.88 18.15
CA LEU A 162 4.38 -2.11 17.25
C LEU A 162 4.17 -1.47 15.85
N PRO A 163 3.00 -1.60 15.20
CA PRO A 163 2.70 -0.89 13.96
C PRO A 163 2.58 0.63 14.13
N SER A 164 2.07 1.10 15.28
CA SER A 164 1.95 2.55 15.52
C SER A 164 3.31 3.22 15.74
N LEU A 165 4.22 2.57 16.49
CA LEU A 165 5.59 3.07 16.66
C LEU A 165 6.34 3.10 15.33
N ALA A 166 6.19 2.06 14.51
CA ALA A 166 6.77 2.01 13.17
C ALA A 166 6.24 3.17 12.30
N LEU A 167 4.94 3.44 12.34
CA LEU A 167 4.30 4.53 11.61
C LEU A 167 4.86 5.90 12.03
N VAL A 168 5.01 6.15 13.32
CA VAL A 168 5.60 7.40 13.84
C VAL A 168 7.04 7.54 13.38
N ALA A 169 7.85 6.48 13.47
CA ALA A 169 9.23 6.50 13.01
C ALA A 169 9.34 6.79 11.51
N THR A 170 8.53 6.13 10.67
CA THR A 170 8.50 6.42 9.22
C THR A 170 8.02 7.84 8.92
N CYS A 171 7.04 8.35 9.67
CA CYS A 171 6.53 9.71 9.50
C CYS A 171 7.60 10.76 9.79
N LEU A 172 8.36 10.61 10.88
CA LEU A 172 9.49 11.48 11.20
C LEU A 172 10.53 11.47 10.07
N VAL A 173 10.87 10.27 9.59
CA VAL A 173 11.82 10.10 8.48
C VAL A 173 11.33 10.79 7.20
N GLN A 174 10.05 10.69 6.88
CA GLN A 174 9.45 11.36 5.73
C GLN A 174 9.44 12.89 5.89
N LEU A 175 9.19 13.41 7.10
CA LEU A 175 9.29 14.85 7.38
C LEU A 175 10.73 15.35 7.17
N PHE A 176 11.73 14.62 7.69
CA PHE A 176 13.13 14.94 7.45
C PHE A 176 13.48 14.93 5.96
N ALA A 177 12.96 13.96 5.20
CA ALA A 177 13.16 13.91 3.76
C ALA A 177 12.53 15.12 3.03
N SER A 178 11.36 15.57 3.47
CA SER A 178 10.71 16.77 2.94
C SER A 178 11.56 18.02 3.16
N ILE A 179 12.05 18.22 4.40
CA ILE A 179 12.90 19.35 4.77
C ILE A 179 14.22 19.32 3.98
N ALA A 180 14.84 18.15 3.82
CA ALA A 180 16.08 17.99 3.07
C ALA A 180 15.95 18.41 1.59
N VAL A 181 14.81 18.14 0.98
CA VAL A 181 14.50 18.51 -0.42
C VAL A 181 14.28 20.02 -0.56
N GLU A 182 13.70 20.68 0.44
CA GLU A 182 13.51 22.14 0.49
C GLU A 182 14.83 22.88 0.63
N LEU A 183 15.76 22.34 1.41
CA LEU A 183 17.08 22.94 1.64
C LEU A 183 18.07 22.71 0.48
N GLU A 184 17.66 22.03 -0.60
CA GLU A 184 18.52 21.61 -1.73
C GLU A 184 19.83 20.91 -1.32
N LEU A 185 19.86 20.33 -0.11
CA LEU A 185 21.02 19.64 0.44
C LEU A 185 21.13 18.25 -0.19
N ARG A 186 21.71 18.19 -1.39
CA ARG A 186 21.99 16.95 -2.14
C ARG A 186 22.70 15.89 -1.29
N PHE A 187 23.50 16.34 -0.32
CA PHE A 187 24.22 15.50 0.64
C PHE A 187 23.28 14.73 1.59
N PHE A 188 22.24 15.37 2.13
CA PHE A 188 21.29 14.72 3.04
C PHE A 188 20.42 13.67 2.33
N ILE A 189 20.05 13.91 1.07
CA ILE A 189 19.31 12.94 0.25
C ILE A 189 20.15 11.69 -0.03
N PHE A 190 21.46 11.86 -0.27
CA PHE A 190 22.38 10.75 -0.46
C PHE A 190 22.58 9.92 0.82
N LEU A 191 22.79 10.59 1.97
CA LEU A 191 22.87 9.95 3.28
C LEU A 191 21.60 9.18 3.64
N TYR A 192 20.44 9.75 3.34
CA TYR A 192 19.14 9.12 3.53
C TYR A 192 18.98 7.85 2.69
N GLY A 193 19.33 7.90 1.40
CA GLY A 193 19.33 6.75 0.51
C GLY A 193 20.30 5.66 0.97
N MET A 194 21.50 6.06 1.43
CA MET A 194 22.51 5.13 1.95
C MET A 194 22.03 4.43 3.23
N PHE A 195 21.42 5.16 4.16
CA PHE A 195 20.84 4.60 5.39
C PHE A 195 19.75 3.56 5.10
N TRP A 196 18.83 3.84 4.16
CA TRP A 196 17.78 2.88 3.78
C TRP A 196 18.33 1.67 3.01
N SER A 197 19.34 1.86 2.15
CA SER A 197 20.00 0.74 1.46
C SER A 197 20.74 -0.18 2.44
N ALA A 198 21.39 0.38 3.46
CA ALA A 198 22.06 -0.38 4.52
C ALA A 198 21.06 -1.12 5.42
N ALA A 199 19.93 -0.49 5.77
CA ALA A 199 18.87 -1.12 6.54
C ALA A 199 18.21 -2.30 5.81
N MET A 200 18.00 -2.18 4.49
CA MET A 200 17.50 -3.28 3.65
C MET A 200 18.54 -4.40 3.47
N GLY A 201 19.83 -4.06 3.35
CA GLY A 201 20.92 -5.04 3.26
C GLY A 201 21.11 -5.88 4.53
N SER A 202 20.86 -5.30 5.71
CA SER A 202 21.06 -5.99 6.99
C SER A 202 20.03 -7.10 7.26
N LYS A 203 18.78 -6.95 6.78
CA LYS A 203 17.74 -7.99 6.95
C LYS A 203 17.96 -9.24 6.07
N GLY A 204 18.81 -9.17 5.05
CA GLY A 204 19.15 -10.32 4.19
C GLY A 204 20.07 -11.35 4.87
N GLN A 205 20.89 -10.93 5.85
CA GLN A 205 21.89 -11.83 6.47
C GLN A 205 21.29 -12.70 7.60
N GLY A 206 20.27 -12.23 8.32
CA GLY A 206 19.66 -12.97 9.43
C GLY A 206 18.89 -14.24 9.01
N PHE A 207 18.34 -14.26 7.79
CA PHE A 207 17.62 -15.42 7.26
C PHE A 207 18.56 -16.54 6.78
N PHE A 208 19.75 -16.18 6.27
CA PHE A 208 20.75 -17.14 5.81
C PHE A 208 21.43 -17.88 6.98
N THR A 209 21.70 -17.18 8.09
CA THR A 209 22.33 -17.77 9.28
C THR A 209 21.43 -18.81 9.95
N LYS A 210 20.11 -18.59 10.07
CA LYS A 210 19.21 -19.60 10.66
C LYS A 210 19.10 -20.87 9.81
N LYS A 211 19.13 -20.78 8.49
CA LYS A 211 19.14 -21.95 7.59
C LYS A 211 20.44 -22.75 7.68
N GLN A 212 21.59 -22.09 7.83
CA GLN A 212 22.90 -22.74 7.96
C GLN A 212 23.06 -23.44 9.33
N VAL A 213 22.68 -22.78 10.43
CA VAL A 213 22.77 -23.36 11.79
C VAL A 213 21.84 -24.56 11.94
N SER A 214 20.62 -24.52 11.36
CA SER A 214 19.69 -25.66 11.41
C SER A 214 20.21 -26.89 10.63
N LYS A 215 20.91 -26.70 9.49
CA LYS A 215 21.56 -27.80 8.76
C LYS A 215 22.76 -28.38 9.52
N LEU A 216 23.54 -27.55 10.20
CA LEU A 216 24.68 -27.99 11.00
C LEU A 216 24.25 -28.81 12.23
N VAL A 217 23.17 -28.40 12.91
CA VAL A 217 22.62 -29.17 14.06
C VAL A 217 22.03 -30.51 13.61
N LEU A 218 21.40 -30.59 12.43
CA LEU A 218 20.87 -31.84 11.89
C LEU A 218 21.98 -32.84 11.51
N HIS A 219 23.09 -32.37 10.94
CA HIS A 219 24.24 -33.24 10.65
C HIS A 219 24.93 -33.77 11.93
N THR A 220 25.03 -32.96 12.99
CA THR A 220 25.59 -33.43 14.28
C THR A 220 24.67 -34.44 14.99
N ARG A 221 23.35 -34.27 14.88
CA ARG A 221 22.36 -35.22 15.44
C ARG A 221 22.33 -36.56 14.68
N LEU A 222 22.51 -36.55 13.37
CA LEU A 222 22.57 -37.77 12.56
C LEU A 222 23.89 -38.56 12.77
N ASN A 223 24.99 -37.87 13.11
CA ASN A 223 26.27 -38.54 13.38
C ASN A 223 26.39 -39.11 14.82
N GLN A 224 25.55 -38.67 15.75
CA GLN A 224 25.43 -39.26 17.09
C GLN A 224 24.44 -40.45 17.14
N GLY A 225 23.52 -40.55 16.17
CA GLY A 225 22.57 -41.67 16.08
C GLY A 225 23.16 -42.97 15.51
N THR A 226 24.34 -42.92 14.88
CA THR A 226 24.98 -44.09 14.26
C THR A 226 26.12 -44.71 15.09
N SER A 227 26.45 -44.12 16.24
CA SER A 227 27.59 -44.57 17.08
C SER A 227 27.18 -45.22 18.41
N SER A 228 25.91 -45.60 18.60
CA SER A 228 25.43 -46.27 19.83
C SER A 228 24.74 -47.60 19.54
N SER A 229 25.43 -48.48 18.80
CA SER A 229 25.06 -49.88 18.69
C SER A 229 26.29 -50.79 18.63
N TYR A 230 27.11 -50.75 19.68
CA TYR A 230 27.94 -51.89 20.10
C TYR A 230 28.14 -51.78 21.61
N GLY A 231 27.41 -52.60 22.38
CA GLY A 231 27.77 -52.89 23.77
C GLY A 231 29.10 -53.64 23.83
N PRO A 232 29.75 -53.70 25.00
CA PRO A 232 29.61 -54.96 25.72
C PRO A 232 29.62 -54.87 27.26
N PHE A 233 29.09 -55.95 27.84
CA PHE A 233 29.08 -56.38 29.26
C PHE A 233 27.97 -55.81 30.16
#